data_AF-A0A7Y2F8Z6-F1
#
_entry.id   AF-A0A7Y2F8Z6-F1
#
_cell.length_a   1.000
_cell.length_b   1.000
_cell.length_c   1.000
_cell.angle_alpha   90.00
_cell.angle_beta   90.00
_cell.angle_gamma   90.00
#
_symmetry.space_group_name_H-M   'P 1'
#
loop_
_entity.id
_entity.type
_entity.pdbx_description
1 polymer ?
#
loop_
_entity_poly.entity_id
_entity_poly.type
_entity_poly.pdbx_seq_one_letter_code
_entity_poly.pdbx_strand_id
1 'polypeptide(L)'
;MDVANAARTVADLESSSTNQRADAWRAIWQAESRSGELDDTIEPIIKAAIHTERRLAVAKSQHAVAIAKQKLFLASESDRAAASKQLKKERASVEKAKAQVDAQVKATDRPAEFVGAKWSATRFLNSTRDDPVVTFPTKSTGRRTALARWITDRRNPLPARVAANHIWMRHFGQSLVSNPFDFGRNAESPTTEKLALLDYLAGELIDSGWSMKHLHRLIVQSTAYRMSSSAANAESNLAIDPDNRLMWRRESIRVESQVVRDSILSLAGTLDQTIGGPPVLANDQASSKRRSLYFYHSNNDRNLFLTTFDEARVTDCYRREQTIVPQQALALSNSDLVLR
;
A
#
# COMPACT_ATOMS: atom_id res chain seq x y z
N MET A 1 -13.93 25.95 -32.36
CA MET A 1 -13.78 24.78 -31.47
C MET A 1 -14.38 25.15 -30.14
N ASP A 2 -15.43 24.44 -29.78
CA ASP A 2 -16.00 24.49 -28.44
C ASP A 2 -14.94 24.07 -27.41
N VAL A 3 -14.86 24.76 -26.27
CA VAL A 3 -13.85 24.51 -25.23
C VAL A 3 -13.94 23.06 -24.76
N ALA A 4 -15.15 22.51 -24.69
CA ALA A 4 -15.41 21.13 -24.34
C ALA A 4 -14.79 20.12 -25.33
N ASN A 5 -14.88 20.37 -26.63
CA ASN A 5 -14.28 19.50 -27.65
C ASN A 5 -12.75 19.54 -27.61
N ALA A 6 -12.17 20.72 -27.42
CA ALA A 6 -10.73 20.85 -27.24
C ALA A 6 -10.23 20.15 -25.95
N ALA A 7 -11.01 20.23 -24.86
CA ALA A 7 -10.71 19.52 -23.61
C ALA A 7 -10.77 18.00 -23.79
N ARG A 8 -11.74 17.49 -24.55
CA ARG A 8 -11.84 16.06 -24.88
C ARG A 8 -10.63 15.59 -25.70
N THR A 9 -10.25 16.31 -26.75
CA THR A 9 -9.06 15.98 -27.55
C THR A 9 -7.78 15.94 -26.71
N VAL A 10 -7.64 16.87 -25.75
CA VAL A 10 -6.53 16.84 -24.79
C VAL A 10 -6.57 15.57 -23.96
N ALA A 11 -7.72 15.22 -23.37
CA ALA A 11 -7.86 14.03 -22.54
C ALA A 11 -7.53 12.73 -23.29
N ASP A 12 -8.02 12.59 -24.53
CA ASP A 12 -7.75 11.40 -25.38
C ASP A 12 -6.25 11.28 -25.70
N LEU A 13 -5.60 12.39 -26.08
CA LEU A 13 -4.17 12.43 -26.35
C LEU A 13 -3.31 12.27 -25.09
N GLU A 14 -3.78 12.74 -23.91
CA GLU A 14 -3.09 12.52 -22.64
C GLU A 14 -3.05 11.03 -22.29
N SER A 15 -4.16 10.32 -22.50
CA SER A 15 -4.23 8.87 -22.29
C SER A 15 -3.29 8.13 -23.24
N SER A 16 -3.37 8.42 -24.55
CA SER A 16 -2.50 7.80 -25.56
C SER A 16 -1.01 8.08 -25.32
N SER A 17 -0.66 9.33 -25.00
CA SER A 17 0.72 9.71 -24.73
C SER A 17 1.25 9.01 -23.49
N THR A 18 0.45 8.92 -22.43
CA THR A 18 0.85 8.24 -21.19
C THR A 18 1.11 6.75 -21.41
N ASN A 19 0.26 6.07 -22.19
CA ASN A 19 0.46 4.65 -22.52
C ASN A 19 1.72 4.42 -23.35
N GLN A 20 1.93 5.17 -24.42
CA GLN A 20 3.12 5.02 -25.27
C GLN A 20 4.42 5.36 -24.53
N ARG A 21 4.40 6.37 -23.66
CA ARG A 21 5.53 6.67 -22.77
C ARG A 21 5.82 5.53 -21.82
N ALA A 22 4.79 4.92 -21.23
CA ALA A 22 4.96 3.78 -20.34
C ALA A 22 5.57 2.59 -21.09
N ASP A 23 5.15 2.32 -22.32
CA ASP A 23 5.69 1.25 -23.14
C ASP A 23 7.15 1.51 -23.55
N ALA A 24 7.47 2.75 -23.93
CA ALA A 24 8.84 3.16 -24.24
C ALA A 24 9.78 3.02 -23.03
N TRP A 25 9.36 3.48 -21.84
CA TRP A 25 10.14 3.33 -20.62
C TRP A 25 10.32 1.86 -20.21
N ARG A 26 9.31 1.01 -20.38
CA ARG A 26 9.47 -0.44 -20.15
C ARG A 26 10.49 -1.05 -21.11
N ALA A 27 10.45 -0.69 -22.39
CA ALA A 27 11.40 -1.20 -23.37
C ALA A 27 12.84 -0.76 -23.04
N ILE A 28 13.04 0.52 -22.67
CA ILE A 28 14.32 1.05 -22.22
C ILE A 28 14.84 0.26 -21.01
N TRP A 29 14.05 0.09 -19.96
CA TRP A 29 14.48 -0.64 -18.76
C TRP A 29 14.79 -2.12 -19.03
N GLN A 30 14.03 -2.76 -19.93
CA GLN A 30 14.31 -4.15 -20.31
C GLN A 30 15.63 -4.28 -21.08
N ALA A 31 15.95 -3.37 -21.98
CA ALA A 31 17.23 -3.36 -22.67
C ALA A 31 18.40 -3.06 -21.73
N GLU A 32 18.26 -2.03 -20.88
CA GLU A 32 19.26 -1.67 -19.87
C GLU A 32 19.56 -2.87 -18.94
N SER A 33 18.56 -3.70 -18.62
CA SER A 33 18.74 -4.91 -17.81
C SER A 33 19.44 -6.09 -18.51
N ARG A 34 19.41 -6.15 -19.85
CA ARG A 34 19.95 -7.28 -20.64
C ARG A 34 21.35 -7.03 -21.18
N SER A 35 21.56 -5.87 -21.81
CA SER A 35 22.75 -5.58 -22.63
C SER A 35 23.44 -4.27 -22.26
N GLY A 36 22.79 -3.39 -21.49
CA GLY A 36 23.31 -2.05 -21.18
C GLY A 36 23.25 -1.04 -22.35
N GLU A 37 22.97 -1.52 -23.58
CA GLU A 37 22.81 -0.71 -24.78
C GLU A 37 21.38 -0.79 -25.34
N LEU A 38 20.92 0.31 -25.95
CA LEU A 38 19.61 0.41 -26.59
C LEU A 38 19.66 -0.27 -27.97
N ASP A 39 18.85 -1.31 -28.14
CA ASP A 39 18.73 -2.08 -29.39
C ASP A 39 17.94 -1.29 -30.47
N ASP A 40 18.23 -1.54 -31.75
CA ASP A 40 17.59 -0.90 -32.91
C ASP A 40 16.07 -1.16 -32.94
N THR A 41 15.63 -2.24 -32.30
CA THR A 41 14.21 -2.62 -32.17
C THR A 41 13.40 -1.66 -31.29
N ILE A 42 14.06 -0.87 -30.42
CA ILE A 42 13.41 -0.02 -29.41
C ILE A 42 13.26 1.42 -29.91
N GLU A 43 14.15 1.86 -30.80
CA GLU A 43 14.13 3.19 -31.41
C GLU A 43 12.75 3.62 -31.96
N PRO A 44 11.98 2.78 -32.69
CA PRO A 44 10.65 3.18 -33.17
C PRO A 44 9.64 3.42 -32.03
N ILE A 45 9.76 2.69 -30.91
CA ILE A 45 8.88 2.83 -29.74
C ILE A 45 9.13 4.18 -29.06
N ILE A 46 10.42 4.54 -28.91
CA ILE A 46 10.84 5.83 -28.34
C ILE A 46 10.36 6.98 -29.22
N LYS A 47 10.57 6.90 -30.54
CA LYS A 47 10.13 7.93 -31.51
C LYS A 47 8.61 8.12 -31.46
N ALA A 48 7.84 7.03 -31.41
CA ALA A 48 6.38 7.10 -31.31
C ALA A 48 5.91 7.84 -30.05
N ALA A 49 6.50 7.54 -28.89
CA ALA A 49 6.20 8.22 -27.62
C ALA A 49 6.52 9.72 -27.67
N ILE A 50 7.66 10.10 -28.24
CA ILE A 50 8.07 11.52 -28.37
C ILE A 50 7.12 12.27 -29.32
N HIS A 51 6.71 11.66 -30.44
CA HIS A 51 5.75 12.29 -31.35
C HIS A 51 4.37 12.46 -30.72
N THR A 52 3.89 11.51 -29.91
CA THR A 52 2.60 11.68 -29.22
C THR A 52 2.67 12.71 -28.11
N GLU A 53 3.79 12.85 -27.39
CA GLU A 53 4.01 13.98 -26.47
C GLU A 53 3.95 15.34 -27.17
N ARG A 54 4.61 15.47 -28.33
CA ARG A 54 4.59 16.71 -29.13
C ARG A 54 3.18 17.03 -29.64
N ARG A 55 2.44 16.02 -30.11
CA ARG A 55 1.01 16.18 -30.50
C ARG A 55 0.15 16.60 -29.31
N LEU A 56 0.40 16.04 -28.12
CA LEU A 56 -0.29 16.44 -26.90
C LEU A 56 0.01 17.91 -26.53
N ALA A 57 1.26 18.37 -26.67
CA ALA A 57 1.64 19.77 -26.43
C ALA A 57 0.89 20.73 -27.37
N VAL A 58 0.70 20.35 -28.63
CA VAL A 58 -0.13 21.11 -29.58
C VAL A 58 -1.59 21.17 -29.12
N ALA A 59 -2.18 20.04 -28.74
CA ALA A 59 -3.56 19.98 -28.27
C ALA A 59 -3.79 20.83 -27.00
N LYS A 60 -2.85 20.78 -26.04
CA LYS A 60 -2.90 21.63 -24.83
C LYS A 60 -2.86 23.12 -25.18
N SER A 61 -1.99 23.50 -26.11
CA SER A 61 -1.90 24.89 -26.58
C SER A 61 -3.17 25.33 -27.32
N GLN A 62 -3.77 24.45 -28.13
CA GLN A 62 -5.06 24.71 -28.81
C GLN A 62 -6.22 24.87 -27.81
N HIS A 63 -6.24 24.06 -26.74
CA HIS A 63 -7.22 24.19 -25.66
C HIS A 63 -7.05 25.52 -24.90
N ALA A 64 -5.81 25.94 -24.62
CA ALA A 64 -5.53 27.26 -24.04
C ALA A 64 -6.02 28.41 -24.95
N VAL A 65 -5.86 28.29 -26.28
CA VAL A 65 -6.43 29.23 -27.25
C VAL A 65 -7.95 29.24 -27.20
N ALA A 66 -8.61 28.08 -27.07
CA ALA A 66 -10.07 28.01 -26.96
C ALA A 66 -10.58 28.71 -25.70
N ILE A 67 -9.94 28.50 -24.55
CA ILE A 67 -10.23 29.21 -23.29
C ILE A 67 -10.01 30.71 -23.45
N ALA A 68 -8.89 31.13 -24.07
CA ALA A 68 -8.58 32.53 -24.28
C ALA A 68 -9.62 33.22 -25.20
N LYS A 69 -10.11 32.52 -26.24
CA LYS A 69 -11.21 33.01 -27.09
C LYS A 69 -12.51 33.19 -26.31
N GLN A 70 -12.87 32.22 -25.47
CA GLN A 70 -14.06 32.32 -24.62
C GLN A 70 -13.95 33.48 -23.63
N LYS A 71 -12.79 33.67 -23.00
CA LYS A 71 -12.54 34.82 -22.11
C LYS A 71 -12.65 36.16 -22.85
N LEU A 72 -12.12 36.26 -24.07
CA LEU A 72 -12.25 37.48 -24.89
C LEU A 72 -13.71 37.78 -25.25
N PHE A 73 -14.51 36.74 -25.54
CA PHE A 73 -15.93 36.88 -25.83
C PHE A 73 -16.73 37.37 -24.62
N LEU A 74 -16.38 36.91 -23.41
CA LEU A 74 -17.04 37.27 -22.16
C LEU A 74 -16.47 38.55 -21.50
N ALA A 75 -15.42 39.16 -22.06
CA ALA A 75 -14.73 40.28 -21.46
C ALA A 75 -15.53 41.60 -21.57
N SER A 76 -15.54 42.38 -20.50
CA SER A 76 -15.97 43.79 -20.48
C SER A 76 -15.04 44.66 -21.32
N GLU A 77 -15.45 45.89 -21.65
CA GLU A 77 -14.63 46.80 -22.47
C GLU A 77 -13.26 47.11 -21.86
N SER A 78 -13.16 47.19 -20.53
CA SER A 78 -11.88 47.38 -19.81
C SER A 78 -10.90 46.22 -20.00
N ASP A 79 -11.42 44.99 -20.11
CA ASP A 79 -10.60 43.77 -20.06
C ASP A 79 -10.30 43.20 -21.46
N ARG A 80 -10.97 43.68 -22.50
CA ARG A 80 -10.77 43.26 -23.90
C ARG A 80 -9.33 43.42 -24.39
N ALA A 81 -8.66 44.52 -24.01
CA ALA A 81 -7.26 44.74 -24.36
C ALA A 81 -6.33 43.66 -23.77
N ALA A 82 -6.54 43.30 -22.49
CA ALA A 82 -5.77 42.25 -21.84
C ALA A 82 -6.09 40.85 -22.42
N ALA A 83 -7.37 40.55 -22.66
CA ALA A 83 -7.81 39.27 -23.22
C ALA A 83 -7.29 39.04 -24.66
N SER A 84 -7.25 40.09 -25.49
CA SER A 84 -6.71 40.02 -26.85
C SER A 84 -5.19 39.79 -26.87
N LYS A 85 -4.45 40.42 -25.96
CA LYS A 85 -3.01 40.17 -25.77
C LYS A 85 -2.75 38.73 -25.35
N GLN A 86 -3.56 38.19 -24.43
CA GLN A 86 -3.47 36.78 -24.03
C GLN A 86 -3.75 35.83 -25.20
N LEU A 87 -4.77 36.10 -26.01
CA LEU A 87 -5.08 35.28 -27.19
C LEU A 87 -3.92 35.27 -28.20
N LYS A 88 -3.27 36.41 -28.43
CA LYS A 88 -2.09 36.48 -29.32
C LYS A 88 -0.93 35.65 -28.77
N LYS A 89 -0.69 35.69 -27.45
CA LYS A 89 0.31 34.86 -26.76
C LYS A 89 0.03 33.36 -26.92
N GLU A 90 -1.21 32.92 -26.71
CA GLU A 90 -1.57 31.50 -26.86
C GLU A 90 -1.54 31.02 -28.32
N ARG A 91 -1.82 31.90 -29.30
CA ARG A 91 -1.63 31.52 -30.72
C ARG A 91 -0.15 31.32 -31.06
N ALA A 92 0.73 32.17 -30.53
CA ALA A 92 2.17 32.00 -30.71
C ALA A 92 2.70 30.71 -30.06
N SER A 93 2.13 30.29 -28.92
CA SER A 93 2.50 29.01 -28.29
C SER A 93 2.08 27.80 -29.13
N VAL A 94 0.93 27.85 -29.80
CA VAL A 94 0.51 26.80 -30.75
C VAL A 94 1.48 26.66 -31.92
N GLU A 95 1.90 27.75 -32.55
CA GLU A 95 2.84 27.69 -33.68
C GLU A 95 4.22 27.16 -33.25
N LYS A 96 4.70 27.56 -32.05
CA LYS A 96 5.91 26.98 -31.47
C LYS A 96 5.77 25.47 -31.21
N ALA A 97 4.62 25.02 -30.70
CA ALA A 97 4.37 23.60 -30.44
C ALA A 97 4.28 22.78 -31.75
N LYS A 98 3.65 23.32 -32.80
CA LYS A 98 3.59 22.66 -34.12
C LYS A 98 4.97 22.50 -34.74
N ALA A 99 5.82 23.52 -34.68
CA ALA A 99 7.19 23.44 -35.17
C ALA A 99 8.01 22.32 -34.50
N GLN A 100 7.67 21.95 -33.25
CA GLN A 100 8.32 20.82 -32.57
C GLN A 100 7.79 19.45 -33.01
N VAL A 101 6.57 19.33 -33.53
CA VAL A 101 6.03 18.05 -34.03
C VAL A 101 6.87 17.51 -35.18
N ASP A 102 7.29 18.39 -36.09
CA ASP A 102 8.02 18.06 -37.32
C ASP A 102 9.55 18.02 -37.13
N ALA A 103 10.05 18.40 -35.96
CA ALA A 103 11.48 18.36 -35.67
C ALA A 103 12.01 16.90 -35.65
N GLN A 104 13.20 16.66 -36.19
CA GLN A 104 13.80 15.33 -36.16
C GLN A 104 14.08 14.89 -34.71
N VAL A 105 13.72 13.65 -34.37
CA VAL A 105 14.04 13.00 -33.08
C VAL A 105 15.43 12.38 -33.20
N LYS A 106 16.35 12.77 -32.31
CA LYS A 106 17.71 12.22 -32.27
C LYS A 106 17.71 10.88 -31.54
N ALA A 107 18.70 10.02 -31.82
CA ALA A 107 18.87 8.74 -31.12
C ALA A 107 19.11 8.90 -29.60
N THR A 108 19.60 10.05 -29.14
CA THR A 108 19.80 10.37 -27.72
C THR A 108 18.53 10.87 -27.01
N ASP A 109 17.46 11.18 -27.75
CA ASP A 109 16.25 11.73 -27.17
C ASP A 109 15.47 10.63 -26.43
N ARG A 110 15.15 10.88 -25.16
CA ARG A 110 14.30 10.00 -24.35
C ARG A 110 12.89 10.62 -24.21
N PRO A 111 11.84 9.80 -24.07
CA PRO A 111 10.51 10.30 -23.71
C PRO A 111 10.57 11.04 -22.38
N ALA A 112 9.63 11.95 -22.12
CA ALA A 112 9.59 12.65 -20.84
C ALA A 112 9.50 11.63 -19.69
N GLU A 113 10.29 11.83 -18.63
CA GLU A 113 10.24 10.99 -17.43
C GLU A 113 8.89 11.12 -16.72
N PHE A 114 8.45 10.04 -16.09
CA PHE A 114 7.35 10.10 -15.14
C PHE A 114 7.85 10.79 -13.88
N VAL A 115 7.64 12.10 -13.78
CA VAL A 115 7.88 12.83 -12.54
C VAL A 115 6.83 12.37 -11.53
N GLY A 116 7.27 11.54 -10.59
CA GLY A 116 6.45 11.14 -9.44
C GLY A 116 6.04 12.34 -8.60
N ALA A 117 5.26 12.11 -7.55
CA ALA A 117 5.01 13.15 -6.56
C ALA A 117 6.37 13.60 -6.00
N LYS A 118 6.82 14.81 -6.36
CA LYS A 118 7.94 15.43 -5.67
C LYS A 118 7.49 15.62 -4.23
N TRP A 119 8.25 15.06 -3.30
CA TRP A 119 8.05 15.35 -1.90
C TRP A 119 8.18 16.86 -1.73
N SER A 120 7.06 17.54 -1.59
CA SER A 120 7.05 18.83 -0.94
C SER A 120 7.08 18.51 0.54
N ALA A 121 7.99 19.13 1.30
CA ALA A 121 7.83 19.17 2.74
C ALA A 121 6.42 19.69 3.02
N THR A 122 5.49 18.81 3.38
CA THR A 122 4.36 19.20 4.21
C THR A 122 5.05 19.65 5.49
N ARG A 123 5.27 20.96 5.54
CA ARG A 123 5.94 21.69 6.60
C ARG A 123 5.44 21.15 7.95
N PHE A 124 6.26 20.33 8.61
CA PHE A 124 6.63 20.66 9.99
C PHE A 124 7.67 21.78 9.91
N LEU A 125 7.30 22.93 9.32
CA LEU A 125 7.98 24.13 9.73
C LEU A 125 7.53 24.29 11.17
N ASN A 126 8.49 24.40 12.07
CA ASN A 126 8.26 24.68 13.48
C ASN A 126 7.65 26.09 13.60
N SER A 127 6.41 26.22 13.15
CA SER A 127 5.63 27.44 13.09
C SER A 127 4.63 27.31 14.22
N THR A 128 4.68 28.23 15.16
CA THR A 128 3.72 28.37 16.27
C THR A 128 2.31 28.76 15.80
N ARG A 129 1.99 28.51 14.52
CA ARG A 129 0.70 28.78 13.89
C ARG A 129 0.07 27.48 13.47
N ASP A 130 -1.23 27.36 13.71
CA ASP A 130 -2.03 26.24 13.26
C ASP A 130 -1.92 26.08 11.74
N ASP A 131 -1.91 24.82 11.30
CA ASP A 131 -1.88 24.49 9.88
C ASP A 131 -3.08 25.13 9.16
N PRO A 132 -2.86 25.69 7.96
CA PRO A 132 -3.96 26.22 7.16
C PRO A 132 -4.97 25.09 6.89
N VAL A 133 -6.26 25.40 7.05
CA VAL A 133 -7.34 24.45 6.78
C VAL A 133 -7.17 23.88 5.37
N VAL A 134 -6.92 22.58 5.27
CA VAL A 134 -6.77 21.89 3.99
C VAL A 134 -8.15 21.82 3.32
N THR A 135 -8.36 22.63 2.29
CA THR A 135 -9.57 22.54 1.46
C THR A 135 -9.48 21.31 0.58
N PHE A 136 -10.18 20.24 0.96
CA PHE A 136 -10.31 19.07 0.10
C PHE A 136 -11.25 19.39 -1.07
N PRO A 137 -10.87 19.05 -2.32
CA PRO A 137 -11.76 19.23 -3.46
C PRO A 137 -13.01 18.36 -3.29
N THR A 138 -14.17 18.88 -3.69
CA THR A 138 -15.47 18.18 -3.63
C THR A 138 -15.51 16.91 -4.47
N LYS A 139 -14.63 16.80 -5.47
CA LYS A 139 -14.43 15.61 -6.30
C LYS A 139 -13.05 15.02 -6.06
N SER A 140 -13.00 13.70 -5.83
CA SER A 140 -11.76 12.95 -5.74
C SER A 140 -10.98 13.02 -7.05
N THR A 141 -9.66 13.17 -6.95
CA THR A 141 -8.76 13.11 -8.11
C THR A 141 -8.57 11.70 -8.65
N GLY A 142 -9.13 10.67 -7.99
CA GLY A 142 -8.94 9.26 -8.34
C GLY A 142 -7.55 8.70 -8.04
N ARG A 143 -6.59 9.53 -7.60
CA ARG A 143 -5.19 9.12 -7.36
C ARG A 143 -5.06 8.00 -6.33
N ARG A 144 -5.82 8.06 -5.23
CA ARG A 144 -5.83 6.99 -4.21
C ARG A 144 -6.40 5.68 -4.76
N THR A 145 -7.46 5.75 -5.57
CA THR A 145 -8.05 4.58 -6.23
C THR A 145 -7.10 3.98 -7.26
N ALA A 146 -6.41 4.81 -8.04
CA ALA A 146 -5.39 4.36 -8.99
C ALA A 146 -4.22 3.67 -8.28
N LEU A 147 -3.74 4.26 -7.18
CA LEU A 147 -2.71 3.63 -6.34
C LEU A 147 -3.19 2.30 -5.76
N ALA A 148 -4.40 2.24 -5.20
CA ALA A 148 -4.96 1.00 -4.67
C ALA A 148 -5.04 -0.09 -5.74
N ARG A 149 -5.55 0.25 -6.94
CA ARG A 149 -5.61 -0.68 -8.08
C ARG A 149 -4.24 -1.14 -8.54
N TRP A 150 -3.24 -0.27 -8.51
CA TRP A 150 -1.86 -0.63 -8.84
C TRP A 150 -1.22 -1.55 -7.79
N ILE A 151 -1.45 -1.27 -6.50
CA ILE A 151 -0.99 -2.14 -5.41
C ILE A 151 -1.64 -3.53 -5.56
N THR A 152 -2.95 -3.60 -5.80
CA THR A 152 -3.69 -4.88 -5.88
C THR A 152 -3.73 -5.49 -7.28
N ASP A 153 -2.93 -4.99 -8.23
CA ASP A 153 -2.91 -5.49 -9.60
C ASP A 153 -2.31 -6.91 -9.63
N ARG A 154 -2.90 -7.82 -10.41
CA ARG A 154 -2.41 -9.22 -10.53
C ARG A 154 -0.96 -9.30 -11.02
N ARG A 155 -0.49 -8.30 -11.76
CA ARG A 155 0.91 -8.20 -12.23
C ARG A 155 1.87 -7.82 -11.11
N ASN A 156 1.36 -7.38 -9.95
CA ASN A 156 2.14 -7.07 -8.77
C ASN A 156 1.95 -8.17 -7.71
N PRO A 157 2.82 -9.20 -7.67
CA PRO A 157 2.67 -10.32 -6.73
C PRO A 157 3.05 -9.94 -5.29
N LEU A 158 3.78 -8.84 -5.09
CA LEU A 158 4.40 -8.51 -3.81
C LEU A 158 3.36 -8.31 -2.69
N PRO A 159 2.28 -7.53 -2.86
CA PRO A 159 1.34 -7.28 -1.77
C PRO A 159 0.58 -8.54 -1.35
N ALA A 160 0.26 -9.42 -2.30
CA ALA A 160 -0.37 -10.70 -2.00
C ALA A 160 0.57 -11.63 -1.21
N ARG A 161 1.84 -11.71 -1.60
CA ARG A 161 2.87 -12.47 -0.86
C ARG A 161 3.07 -11.92 0.56
N VAL A 162 3.17 -10.60 0.71
CA VAL A 162 3.30 -9.96 2.02
C VAL A 162 2.08 -10.29 2.89
N ALA A 163 0.86 -10.09 2.37
CA ALA A 163 -0.37 -10.39 3.09
C ALA A 163 -0.48 -11.87 3.49
N ALA A 164 -0.19 -12.80 2.57
CA ALA A 164 -0.19 -14.23 2.83
C ALA A 164 0.84 -14.62 3.91
N ASN A 165 2.06 -14.07 3.86
CA ASN A 165 3.09 -14.32 4.86
C ASN A 165 2.65 -13.84 6.26
N HIS A 166 2.02 -12.66 6.36
CA HIS A 166 1.49 -12.17 7.63
C HIS A 166 0.34 -13.03 8.16
N ILE A 167 -0.60 -13.42 7.28
CA ILE A 167 -1.72 -14.28 7.67
C ILE A 167 -1.20 -15.64 8.16
N TRP A 168 -0.25 -16.23 7.45
CA TRP A 168 0.41 -17.48 7.85
C TRP A 168 1.08 -17.35 9.23
N MET A 169 1.88 -16.30 9.42
CA MET A 169 2.57 -16.02 10.69
C MET A 169 1.61 -15.95 11.87
N ARG A 170 0.40 -15.40 11.70
CA ARG A 170 -0.60 -15.33 12.78
C ARG A 170 -1.18 -16.69 13.16
N HIS A 171 -1.20 -17.65 12.24
CA HIS A 171 -1.73 -19.00 12.47
C HIS A 171 -0.67 -19.97 13.00
N PHE A 172 0.57 -19.85 12.52
CA PHE A 172 1.67 -20.77 12.85
C PHE A 172 2.72 -20.18 13.81
N GLY A 173 2.67 -18.89 14.13
CA GLY A 173 3.66 -18.22 14.98
C GLY A 173 5.00 -17.93 14.30
N GLN A 174 5.26 -18.57 13.15
CA GLN A 174 6.43 -18.37 12.31
C GLN A 174 6.02 -17.95 10.90
N SER A 175 6.79 -17.06 10.29
CA SER A 175 6.59 -16.63 8.90
C SER A 175 7.25 -17.59 7.90
N LEU A 176 6.73 -17.64 6.67
CA LEU A 176 7.35 -18.39 5.57
C LEU A 176 8.64 -17.70 5.10
N VAL A 177 8.61 -16.37 5.02
CA VAL A 177 9.79 -15.52 4.87
C VAL A 177 10.16 -14.95 6.22
N SER A 178 11.37 -15.23 6.70
CA SER A 178 11.82 -14.99 8.08
C SER A 178 11.65 -13.53 8.53
N ASN A 179 11.94 -12.56 7.66
CA ASN A 179 11.82 -11.15 7.97
C ASN A 179 10.53 -10.56 7.35
N PRO A 180 9.48 -10.27 8.16
CA PRO A 180 8.29 -9.61 7.65
C PRO A 180 8.47 -8.08 7.45
N PHE A 181 9.54 -7.47 8.00
CA PHE A 181 9.80 -6.04 7.90
C PHE A 181 10.41 -5.65 6.55
N ASP A 182 11.25 -6.53 6.00
CA ASP A 182 11.92 -6.30 4.72
C ASP A 182 11.63 -7.49 3.81
N PHE A 183 10.71 -7.27 2.85
CA PHE A 183 10.24 -8.30 1.93
C PHE A 183 10.75 -7.98 0.52
N GLY A 184 11.32 -8.98 -0.16
CA GLY A 184 11.87 -8.80 -1.51
C GLY A 184 13.36 -9.12 -1.53
N ARG A 185 14.16 -8.31 -2.24
CA ARG A 185 15.57 -8.63 -2.52
C ARG A 185 16.50 -8.55 -1.30
N ASN A 186 16.09 -7.82 -0.27
CA ASN A 186 16.84 -7.68 0.97
C ASN A 186 16.46 -8.76 2.00
N ALA A 187 15.39 -9.51 1.74
CA ALA A 187 14.99 -10.61 2.60
C ALA A 187 15.88 -11.83 2.34
N GLU A 188 16.14 -12.62 3.38
CA GLU A 188 16.68 -13.96 3.18
C GLU A 188 15.73 -14.78 2.31
N SER A 189 16.29 -15.46 1.30
CA SER A 189 15.48 -16.29 0.42
C SER A 189 14.90 -17.47 1.21
N PRO A 190 13.57 -17.69 1.19
CA PRO A 190 12.98 -18.84 1.84
C PRO A 190 13.43 -20.13 1.13
N THR A 191 13.25 -21.29 1.79
CA THR A 191 13.45 -22.59 1.13
C THR A 191 12.48 -22.74 -0.04
N THR A 192 12.84 -23.59 -1.01
CA THR A 192 12.03 -23.80 -2.22
C THR A 192 10.59 -24.20 -1.92
N GLU A 193 10.37 -25.00 -0.88
CA GLU A 193 9.04 -25.45 -0.44
C GLU A 193 8.23 -24.31 0.16
N LYS A 194 8.85 -23.49 1.04
CA LYS A 194 8.21 -22.33 1.65
C LYS A 194 7.85 -21.28 0.61
N LEU A 195 8.69 -21.10 -0.42
CA LEU A 195 8.43 -20.20 -1.53
C LEU A 195 7.24 -20.68 -2.37
N ALA A 196 7.20 -21.96 -2.72
CA ALA A 196 6.10 -22.53 -3.50
C ALA A 196 4.75 -22.43 -2.75
N LEU A 197 4.76 -22.70 -1.44
CA LEU A 197 3.58 -22.53 -0.60
C LEU A 197 3.13 -21.07 -0.51
N LEU A 198 4.08 -20.14 -0.34
CA LEU A 198 3.79 -18.72 -0.32
C LEU A 198 3.16 -18.25 -1.63
N ASP A 199 3.69 -18.71 -2.77
CA ASP A 199 3.18 -18.40 -4.10
C ASP A 199 1.78 -18.96 -4.31
N TYR A 200 1.52 -20.18 -3.83
CA TYR A 200 0.18 -20.77 -3.85
C TYR A 200 -0.82 -19.93 -3.05
N LEU A 201 -0.48 -19.58 -1.79
CA LEU A 201 -1.36 -18.78 -0.93
C LEU A 201 -1.59 -17.35 -1.49
N ALA A 202 -0.56 -16.75 -2.09
CA ALA A 202 -0.67 -15.45 -2.74
C ALA A 202 -1.57 -15.51 -3.99
N GLY A 203 -1.45 -16.56 -4.80
CA GLY A 203 -2.32 -16.82 -5.93
C GLY A 203 -3.78 -16.97 -5.50
N GLU A 204 -4.05 -17.82 -4.52
CA GLU A 204 -5.38 -18.03 -3.91
C GLU A 204 -5.99 -16.73 -3.38
N LEU A 205 -5.18 -15.88 -2.74
CA LEU A 205 -5.65 -14.59 -2.25
C LEU A 205 -6.10 -13.68 -3.41
N ILE A 206 -5.35 -13.63 -4.51
CA ILE A 206 -5.72 -12.84 -5.69
C ILE A 206 -6.96 -13.43 -6.38
N ASP A 207 -6.98 -14.75 -6.60
CA ASP A 207 -8.04 -15.48 -7.31
C ASP A 207 -9.38 -15.44 -6.57
N SER A 208 -9.35 -15.42 -5.23
CA SER A 208 -10.54 -15.27 -4.38
C SER A 208 -11.03 -13.82 -4.24
N GLY A 209 -10.45 -12.87 -4.99
CA GLY A 209 -10.81 -11.45 -4.92
C GLY A 209 -10.38 -10.78 -3.62
N TRP A 210 -9.18 -11.13 -3.11
CA TRP A 210 -8.60 -10.62 -1.86
C TRP A 210 -9.39 -11.00 -0.60
N SER A 211 -10.08 -12.15 -0.63
CA SER A 211 -10.84 -12.65 0.51
C SER A 211 -9.93 -13.25 1.58
N MET A 212 -9.59 -12.44 2.61
CA MET A 212 -8.82 -12.93 3.76
C MET A 212 -9.52 -14.10 4.47
N LYS A 213 -10.86 -14.10 4.51
CA LYS A 213 -11.65 -15.19 5.10
C LYS A 213 -11.46 -16.51 4.35
N HIS A 214 -11.36 -16.46 3.03
CA HIS A 214 -11.04 -17.65 2.21
C HIS A 214 -9.68 -18.21 2.61
N LEU A 215 -8.66 -17.36 2.64
CA LEU A 215 -7.30 -17.77 2.99
C LEU A 215 -7.18 -18.32 4.40
N HIS A 216 -7.85 -17.70 5.38
CA HIS A 216 -7.94 -18.23 6.75
C HIS A 216 -8.57 -19.62 6.78
N ARG A 217 -9.68 -19.84 6.06
CA ARG A 217 -10.34 -21.15 5.99
C ARG A 217 -9.41 -22.21 5.40
N LEU A 218 -8.74 -21.88 4.30
CA LEU A 218 -7.78 -22.76 3.64
C LEU A 218 -6.67 -23.20 4.60
N ILE A 219 -6.10 -22.25 5.34
CA ILE A 219 -5.05 -22.52 6.32
C ILE A 219 -5.56 -23.41 7.46
N VAL A 220 -6.68 -23.06 8.12
CA VAL A 220 -7.16 -23.83 9.29
C VAL A 220 -7.70 -25.22 8.92
N GLN A 221 -8.04 -25.46 7.65
CA GLN A 221 -8.46 -26.76 7.15
C GLN A 221 -7.29 -27.61 6.61
N SER A 222 -6.09 -27.03 6.48
CA SER A 222 -4.90 -27.76 6.04
C SER A 222 -4.55 -28.91 6.98
N THR A 223 -3.85 -29.90 6.46
CA THR A 223 -3.27 -30.98 7.30
C THR A 223 -2.27 -30.41 8.30
N ALA A 224 -1.40 -29.50 7.86
CA ALA A 224 -0.40 -28.84 8.70
C ALA A 224 -1.02 -28.13 9.92
N TYR A 225 -2.13 -27.39 9.76
CA TYR A 225 -2.78 -26.73 10.88
C TYR A 225 -3.47 -27.70 11.85
N ARG A 226 -3.96 -28.84 11.33
CA ARG A 226 -4.69 -29.85 12.11
C ARG A 226 -3.78 -30.92 12.73
N MET A 227 -2.47 -30.83 12.53
CA MET A 227 -1.50 -31.72 13.17
C MET A 227 -1.52 -31.58 14.69
N SER A 228 -1.19 -32.69 15.37
CA SER A 228 -0.99 -32.70 16.82
C SER A 228 0.19 -31.79 17.20
N SER A 229 0.10 -31.15 18.37
CA SER A 229 1.22 -30.43 18.98
C SER A 229 2.10 -31.31 19.87
N SER A 230 1.62 -32.52 20.21
CA SER A 230 2.35 -33.46 21.05
C SER A 230 3.59 -33.98 20.36
N ALA A 231 4.70 -34.02 21.08
CA ALA A 231 5.93 -34.68 20.67
C ALA A 231 6.02 -36.14 21.17
N ALA A 232 4.97 -36.65 21.84
CA ALA A 232 4.95 -38.02 22.31
C ALA A 232 4.96 -39.00 21.13
N ASN A 233 5.82 -40.02 21.19
CA ASN A 233 6.02 -41.03 20.14
C ASN A 233 6.53 -40.46 18.80
N ALA A 234 7.26 -39.34 18.82
CA ALA A 234 7.81 -38.67 17.63
C ALA A 234 9.35 -38.66 17.62
N GLU A 235 9.99 -39.64 18.25
CA GLU A 235 11.45 -39.70 18.46
C GLU A 235 12.23 -39.69 17.13
N SER A 236 11.72 -40.37 16.11
CA SER A 236 12.32 -40.38 14.76
C SER A 236 12.28 -39.00 14.10
N ASN A 237 11.16 -38.30 14.19
CA ASN A 237 11.01 -36.96 13.62
C ASN A 237 11.85 -35.93 14.38
N LEU A 238 11.92 -36.04 15.70
CA LEU A 238 12.79 -35.21 16.55
C LEU A 238 14.27 -35.40 16.22
N ALA A 239 14.70 -36.62 15.87
CA ALA A 239 16.07 -36.89 15.46
C ALA A 239 16.41 -36.28 14.08
N ILE A 240 15.43 -36.16 13.19
CA ILE A 240 15.61 -35.63 11.83
C ILE A 240 15.48 -34.10 11.79
N ASP A 241 14.46 -33.55 12.45
CA ASP A 241 14.10 -32.13 12.42
C ASP A 241 13.69 -31.66 13.84
N PRO A 242 14.66 -31.48 14.76
CA PRO A 242 14.39 -31.06 16.13
C PRO A 242 13.76 -29.66 16.20
N ASP A 243 14.09 -28.80 15.23
CA ASP A 243 13.62 -27.42 15.12
C ASP A 243 12.26 -27.29 14.41
N ASN A 244 11.64 -28.40 14.01
CA ASN A 244 10.35 -28.43 13.32
C ASN A 244 10.28 -27.53 12.06
N ARG A 245 11.39 -27.41 11.34
CA ARG A 245 11.52 -26.59 10.12
C ARG A 245 10.59 -27.05 9.01
N LEU A 246 10.28 -28.34 8.97
CA LEU A 246 9.35 -28.98 8.04
C LEU A 246 7.89 -28.98 8.54
N MET A 247 7.64 -28.43 9.73
CA MET A 247 6.30 -28.32 10.33
C MET A 247 5.59 -29.68 10.45
N TRP A 248 6.32 -30.71 10.88
CA TRP A 248 5.78 -32.06 11.09
C TRP A 248 4.88 -32.15 12.33
N ARG A 249 4.87 -31.13 13.18
CA ARG A 249 3.92 -30.94 14.28
C ARG A 249 3.48 -29.48 14.40
N ARG A 250 2.35 -29.27 15.08
CA ARG A 250 1.86 -27.92 15.40
C ARG A 250 2.62 -27.32 16.58
N GLU A 251 3.14 -26.10 16.40
CA GLU A 251 3.77 -25.36 17.49
C GLU A 251 2.74 -24.69 18.39
N SER A 252 2.98 -24.74 19.70
CA SER A 252 2.20 -23.96 20.66
C SER A 252 2.59 -22.50 20.55
N ILE A 253 1.64 -21.68 20.12
CA ILE A 253 1.84 -20.23 19.98
C ILE A 253 1.38 -19.52 21.25
N ARG A 254 2.16 -18.52 21.67
CA ARG A 254 1.77 -17.61 22.74
C ARG A 254 0.63 -16.72 22.24
N VAL A 255 -0.45 -16.66 23.01
CA VAL A 255 -1.60 -15.80 22.71
C VAL A 255 -1.31 -14.34 23.06
N GLU A 256 -1.94 -13.43 22.31
CA GLU A 256 -1.76 -11.98 22.49
C GLU A 256 -2.44 -11.48 23.78
N SER A 257 -1.93 -10.39 24.37
CA SER A 257 -2.48 -9.80 25.60
C SER A 257 -3.99 -9.52 25.56
N GLN A 258 -4.50 -9.06 24.41
CA GLN A 258 -5.93 -8.82 24.22
C GLN A 258 -6.74 -10.12 24.29
N VAL A 259 -6.22 -11.20 23.72
CA VAL A 259 -6.86 -12.53 23.75
C VAL A 259 -6.87 -13.06 25.18
N VAL A 260 -5.78 -12.90 25.93
CA VAL A 260 -5.71 -13.30 27.35
C VAL A 260 -6.79 -12.59 28.16
N ARG A 261 -6.82 -11.26 28.13
CA ARG A 261 -7.82 -10.46 28.87
C ARG A 261 -9.25 -10.79 28.44
N ASP A 262 -9.53 -10.76 27.14
CA ASP A 262 -10.87 -10.98 26.63
C ASP A 262 -11.35 -12.41 26.91
N SER A 263 -10.45 -13.41 26.95
CA SER A 263 -10.79 -14.78 27.32
C SER A 263 -11.18 -14.90 28.79
N ILE A 264 -10.48 -14.22 29.71
CA ILE A 264 -10.84 -14.19 31.12
C ILE A 264 -12.26 -13.63 31.30
N LEU A 265 -12.55 -12.48 30.69
CA LEU A 265 -13.88 -11.86 30.74
C LEU A 265 -14.96 -12.71 30.04
N SER A 266 -14.61 -13.38 28.95
CA SER A 266 -15.52 -14.28 28.24
C SER A 266 -15.88 -15.50 29.08
N LEU A 267 -14.90 -16.10 29.78
CA LEU A 267 -15.13 -17.23 30.68
C LEU A 267 -15.96 -16.82 31.89
N ALA A 268 -15.79 -15.60 32.39
CA ALA A 268 -16.61 -15.02 33.44
C ALA A 268 -18.03 -14.60 32.97
N GLY A 269 -18.30 -14.64 31.65
CA GLY A 269 -19.59 -14.19 31.09
C GLY A 269 -19.84 -12.68 31.18
N THR A 270 -18.80 -11.88 31.43
CA THR A 270 -18.90 -10.43 31.63
C THR A 270 -18.42 -9.61 30.44
N LEU A 271 -17.83 -10.24 29.42
CA LEU A 271 -17.31 -9.57 28.23
C LEU A 271 -18.41 -8.87 27.42
N ASP A 272 -18.27 -7.57 27.21
CA ASP A 272 -19.09 -6.81 26.27
C ASP A 272 -18.57 -7.00 24.83
N GLN A 273 -19.39 -7.65 24.00
CA GLN A 273 -19.10 -8.00 22.61
C GLN A 273 -19.60 -6.95 21.58
N THR A 274 -20.07 -5.79 22.03
CA THR A 274 -20.58 -4.73 21.14
C THR A 274 -19.54 -4.32 20.10
N ILE A 275 -19.94 -4.34 18.82
CA ILE A 275 -19.07 -4.03 17.68
C ILE A 275 -19.17 -2.54 17.32
N GLY A 276 -18.02 -1.88 17.17
CA GLY A 276 -17.94 -0.47 16.81
C GLY A 276 -18.09 0.45 18.03
N GLY A 277 -18.24 1.76 17.79
CA GLY A 277 -18.35 2.79 18.85
C GLY A 277 -17.01 3.45 19.22
N PRO A 278 -17.03 4.50 20.06
CA PRO A 278 -15.84 5.25 20.46
C PRO A 278 -14.85 4.37 21.26
N PRO A 279 -13.54 4.68 21.24
CA PRO A 279 -12.55 3.95 22.04
C PRO A 279 -12.73 4.22 23.54
N VAL A 280 -12.30 3.27 24.37
CA VAL A 280 -12.27 3.41 25.85
C VAL A 280 -11.00 4.16 26.24
N LEU A 281 -11.14 5.30 26.92
CA LEU A 281 -10.03 6.14 27.38
C LEU A 281 -9.25 5.47 28.51
N ALA A 282 -7.97 5.80 28.64
CA ALA A 282 -7.03 5.10 29.53
C ALA A 282 -7.51 4.93 30.98
N ASN A 283 -8.11 5.98 31.55
CA ASN A 283 -8.60 5.97 32.94
C ASN A 283 -9.71 4.93 33.20
N ASP A 284 -10.48 4.58 32.17
CA ASP A 284 -11.63 3.67 32.28
C ASP A 284 -11.29 2.24 31.85
N GLN A 285 -10.10 1.99 31.28
CA GLN A 285 -9.75 0.70 30.70
C GLN A 285 -9.62 -0.43 31.73
N ALA A 286 -9.16 -0.12 32.95
CA ALA A 286 -8.95 -1.12 33.98
C ALA A 286 -10.26 -1.77 34.45
N SER A 287 -11.35 -1.01 34.53
CA SER A 287 -12.68 -1.48 34.95
C SER A 287 -13.60 -1.82 33.78
N SER A 288 -13.23 -1.45 32.55
CA SER A 288 -14.03 -1.73 31.35
C SER A 288 -14.16 -3.22 31.11
N LYS A 289 -15.36 -3.64 30.71
CA LYS A 289 -15.67 -5.01 30.26
C LYS A 289 -15.65 -5.16 28.74
N ARG A 290 -15.38 -4.07 28.02
CA ARG A 290 -15.34 -4.07 26.56
C ARG A 290 -14.12 -4.81 26.06
N ARG A 291 -14.24 -5.40 24.87
CA ARG A 291 -13.11 -6.04 24.17
C ARG A 291 -11.91 -5.10 24.10
N SER A 292 -10.74 -5.65 24.41
CA SER A 292 -9.47 -4.89 24.46
C SER A 292 -9.13 -4.22 23.11
N LEU A 293 -9.68 -4.71 21.99
CA LEU A 293 -9.57 -4.11 20.67
C LEU A 293 -10.06 -2.65 20.61
N TYR A 294 -11.00 -2.26 21.47
CA TYR A 294 -11.58 -0.91 21.50
C TYR A 294 -10.88 0.00 22.50
N PHE A 295 -9.76 -0.41 23.09
CA PHE A 295 -9.02 0.45 24.02
C PHE A 295 -8.24 1.50 23.26
N TYR A 296 -8.27 2.73 23.75
CA TYR A 296 -7.37 3.77 23.30
C TYR A 296 -5.93 3.38 23.64
N HIS A 297 -5.04 3.43 22.67
CA HIS A 297 -3.67 3.00 22.82
C HIS A 297 -2.73 4.12 22.37
N SER A 298 -1.90 4.62 23.28
CA SER A 298 -0.87 5.62 22.99
C SER A 298 0.47 5.18 23.57
N ASN A 299 1.55 5.88 23.22
CA ASN A 299 2.87 5.57 23.80
C ASN A 299 2.93 5.84 25.31
N ASN A 300 2.16 6.82 25.79
CA ASN A 300 2.23 7.32 27.16
C ASN A 300 1.17 6.66 28.05
N ASP A 301 -0.02 6.41 27.48
CA ASP A 301 -1.17 5.89 28.21
C ASP A 301 -1.49 4.49 27.69
N ARG A 302 -1.18 3.50 28.51
CA ARG A 302 -1.35 2.08 28.20
C ARG A 302 -2.00 1.33 29.34
N ASN A 303 -2.77 0.32 29.00
CA ASN A 303 -3.32 -0.58 30.00
C ASN A 303 -2.21 -1.43 30.63
N LEU A 304 -2.11 -1.40 31.95
CA LEU A 304 -1.06 -2.11 32.68
C LEU A 304 -1.13 -3.63 32.45
N PHE A 305 -2.33 -4.22 32.54
CA PHE A 305 -2.52 -5.66 32.32
C PHE A 305 -2.09 -6.05 30.90
N LEU A 306 -2.54 -5.31 29.88
CA LEU A 306 -2.14 -5.60 28.50
C LEU A 306 -0.61 -5.50 28.31
N THR A 307 0.02 -4.50 28.93
CA THR A 307 1.47 -4.29 28.86
C THR A 307 2.25 -5.46 29.49
N THR A 308 1.75 -6.04 30.59
CA THR A 308 2.37 -7.22 31.23
C THR A 308 2.45 -8.43 30.29
N PHE A 309 1.51 -8.56 29.34
CA PHE A 309 1.46 -9.66 28.36
C PHE A 309 1.96 -9.24 26.96
N ASP A 310 2.94 -8.34 26.90
CA ASP A 310 3.58 -7.91 25.65
C ASP A 310 2.58 -7.34 24.63
N GLU A 311 1.76 -6.38 25.05
CA GLU A 311 0.90 -5.63 24.14
C GLU A 311 1.71 -4.95 23.02
N ALA A 312 1.11 -4.90 21.82
CA ALA A 312 1.64 -4.15 20.69
C ALA A 312 2.06 -2.73 21.09
N ARG A 313 3.22 -2.28 20.60
CA ARG A 313 3.68 -0.90 20.78
C ARG A 313 3.24 -0.07 19.58
N VAL A 314 2.93 1.21 19.81
CA VAL A 314 2.63 2.17 18.71
C VAL A 314 3.77 2.34 17.69
N THR A 315 4.99 1.95 18.07
CA THR A 315 6.19 2.05 17.24
C THR A 315 6.49 0.79 16.43
N ASP A 316 5.83 -0.32 16.72
CA ASP A 316 6.19 -1.64 16.20
C ASP A 316 5.14 -2.11 15.19
N CYS A 317 5.57 -2.46 13.97
CA CYS A 317 4.61 -2.67 12.86
C CYS A 317 4.20 -4.13 12.62
N TYR A 318 5.06 -5.13 12.87
CA TYR A 318 4.83 -6.47 12.32
C TYR A 318 4.93 -7.64 13.30
N ARG A 319 5.88 -7.62 14.25
CA ARG A 319 6.08 -8.69 15.23
C ARG A 319 6.16 -8.09 16.63
N ARG A 320 5.42 -8.67 17.57
CA ARG A 320 5.52 -8.30 18.99
C ARG A 320 6.69 -9.03 19.61
N GLU A 321 7.36 -8.37 20.54
CA GLU A 321 8.23 -9.05 21.49
C GLU A 321 7.38 -10.01 22.34
N GLN A 322 7.99 -11.11 22.77
CA GLN A 322 7.34 -12.09 23.64
C GLN A 322 8.29 -12.39 24.79
N THR A 323 7.83 -12.15 26.01
CA THR A 323 8.62 -12.37 27.22
C THR A 323 7.94 -13.38 28.11
N ILE A 324 8.71 -14.31 28.70
CA ILE A 324 8.18 -15.26 29.70
C ILE A 324 8.73 -14.82 31.05
N VAL A 325 7.91 -14.10 31.82
CA VAL A 325 8.32 -13.55 33.10
C VAL A 325 7.33 -13.95 34.22
N PRO A 326 7.81 -14.21 35.46
CA PRO A 326 6.94 -14.65 36.56
C PRO A 326 5.77 -13.71 36.86
N GLN A 327 5.93 -12.41 36.61
CA GLN A 327 4.89 -11.38 36.83
C GLN A 327 3.62 -11.67 36.01
N GLN A 328 3.74 -12.29 34.83
CA GLN A 328 2.59 -12.67 34.01
C GLN A 328 1.74 -13.75 34.70
N ALA A 329 2.38 -14.77 35.28
CA ALA A 329 1.68 -15.79 36.04
C ALA A 329 1.02 -15.21 37.29
N LEU A 330 1.73 -14.31 38.00
CA LEU A 330 1.18 -13.64 39.18
C LEU A 330 -0.03 -12.77 38.83
N ALA A 331 0.00 -12.08 37.68
CA ALA A 331 -1.14 -11.30 37.18
C ALA A 331 -2.35 -12.18 36.85
N LEU A 332 -2.14 -13.40 36.35
CA LEU A 332 -3.22 -14.36 36.13
C LEU A 332 -3.81 -14.95 37.41
N SER A 333 -3.13 -14.84 38.56
CA SER A 333 -3.63 -15.37 39.83
C SER A 333 -4.22 -14.29 40.74
N ASN A 334 -3.65 -13.09 40.73
CA ASN A 334 -3.89 -12.08 41.78
C ASN A 334 -4.39 -10.73 41.27
N SER A 335 -4.53 -10.53 39.96
CA SER A 335 -5.00 -9.22 39.46
C SER A 335 -6.48 -9.00 39.75
N ASP A 336 -6.86 -7.75 39.97
CA ASP A 336 -8.26 -7.35 40.17
C ASP A 336 -9.18 -7.81 39.02
N LEU A 337 -8.63 -7.93 37.80
CA LEU A 337 -9.36 -8.44 36.64
C LEU A 337 -9.74 -9.92 36.79
N VAL A 338 -8.88 -10.72 37.43
CA VAL A 338 -9.11 -12.17 37.61
C VAL A 338 -9.94 -12.46 38.85
N LEU A 339 -9.73 -11.68 39.92
CA LEU A 339 -10.39 -11.91 41.20
C LEU A 339 -11.86 -11.47 41.26
N ARG A 340 -12.35 -10.72 40.27
CA ARG A 340 -13.72 -10.16 40.22
C ARG A 340 -14.60 -10.83 39.20
#